data_AF-J7S8A3-F1
#
_entry.id   AF-J7S8A3-F1
#
_cell.length_a   1.000
_cell.length_b   1.000
_cell.length_c   1.000
_cell.angle_alpha   90.00
_cell.angle_beta   90.00
_cell.angle_gamma   90.00
#
_symmetry.space_group_name_H-M   'P 1'
#
loop_
_entity.id
_entity.type
_entity.pdbx_description
1 polymer ?
#
loop_
_entity_poly.entity_id
_entity_poly.type
_entity_poly.pdbx_seq_one_letter_code
_entity_poly.pdbx_strand_id
1 'polypeptide(L)'
;MEKLGQLLPRLKSHTLNELCVALGAGIGTTKTKRTENILKQCRILHSFKTQYDSKGNLKISSIDSGVANFAISSVVVNPRGTEVVHWGKISLERAFLQGCPLGLSPQETYQLVTQLTDHIAWVTAGTSLYTVERQRTRTGSSRFVTDPVIKVNVLEHLLYFSLKTRGYHVESSDPVKIGKLWVPQEIFSGARSKKYRILRALNLVQNCNSAGNNVQFNERMRKTFTQYNREHAGKRSSLFDALALDQDGVAGTKKDDDLADSLLHALSWDQWFRTYVELYTRMHEGDPSETLLTDFCESRTAQLERLSTLEDPVT
;
A
#
# COMPACT_ATOMS: atom_id res chain seq x y z
N MET A 1 -20.50 5.47 -14.63
CA MET A 1 -19.43 6.50 -14.52
C MET A 1 -19.89 7.89 -14.94
N GLU A 2 -20.68 8.01 -16.00
CA GLU A 2 -21.19 9.32 -16.48
C GLU A 2 -21.99 10.09 -15.41
N LYS A 3 -22.97 9.42 -14.76
CA LYS A 3 -23.76 10.01 -13.66
C LYS A 3 -22.88 10.61 -12.55
N LEU A 4 -21.84 9.87 -12.11
CA LEU A 4 -20.89 10.37 -11.12
C LEU A 4 -20.20 11.66 -11.61
N GLY A 5 -19.79 11.71 -12.88
CA GLY A 5 -19.17 12.88 -13.48
C GLY A 5 -20.07 14.13 -13.49
N GLN A 6 -21.38 13.95 -13.57
CA GLN A 6 -22.36 15.05 -13.52
C GLN A 6 -22.60 15.57 -12.10
N LEU A 7 -22.49 14.70 -11.09
CA LEU A 7 -22.75 15.04 -9.68
C LEU A 7 -21.53 15.65 -8.98
N LEU A 8 -20.32 15.17 -9.24
CA LEU A 8 -19.10 15.63 -8.56
C LEU A 8 -18.89 17.17 -8.62
N PRO A 9 -19.13 17.88 -9.75
CA PRO A 9 -19.02 19.33 -9.80
C PRO A 9 -20.00 20.08 -8.90
N ARG A 10 -21.04 19.42 -8.39
CA ARG A 10 -22.08 20.04 -7.54
C ARG A 10 -21.77 19.91 -6.05
N LEU A 11 -21.12 18.82 -5.64
CA LEU A 11 -20.72 18.54 -4.25
C LEU A 11 -19.89 19.65 -3.59
N LYS A 12 -19.94 19.76 -2.26
CA LYS A 12 -19.09 20.70 -1.52
C LYS A 12 -17.60 20.33 -1.62
N SER A 13 -16.73 21.33 -1.48
CA SER A 13 -15.26 21.16 -1.51
C SER A 13 -14.76 20.14 -0.48
N HIS A 14 -15.36 20.13 0.72
CA HIS A 14 -15.07 19.19 1.79
C HIS A 14 -15.43 17.74 1.40
N THR A 15 -16.65 17.51 0.93
CA THR A 15 -17.11 16.18 0.45
C THR A 15 -16.22 15.62 -0.66
N LEU A 16 -15.76 16.47 -1.59
CA LEU A 16 -14.80 16.05 -2.62
C LEU A 16 -13.44 15.65 -2.04
N ASN A 17 -12.98 16.32 -0.98
CA ASN A 17 -11.74 15.92 -0.30
C ASN A 17 -11.89 14.56 0.39
N GLU A 18 -13.00 14.34 1.10
CA GLU A 18 -13.31 13.06 1.73
C GLU A 18 -13.36 11.93 0.69
N LEU A 19 -14.05 12.17 -0.43
CA LEU A 19 -14.14 11.20 -1.51
C LEU A 19 -12.77 10.93 -2.16
N CYS A 20 -11.91 11.96 -2.27
CA CYS A 20 -10.53 11.75 -2.71
C CYS A 20 -9.76 10.80 -1.76
N VAL A 21 -9.90 10.97 -0.44
CA VAL A 21 -9.23 10.11 0.55
C VAL A 21 -9.79 8.69 0.50
N ALA A 22 -11.12 8.56 0.50
CA ALA A 22 -11.82 7.28 0.53
C ALA A 22 -11.53 6.41 -0.72
N LEU A 23 -11.29 7.03 -1.88
CA LEU A 23 -10.97 6.34 -3.13
C LEU A 23 -9.46 6.30 -3.48
N GLY A 24 -8.60 6.95 -2.69
CA GLY A 24 -7.18 7.08 -3.02
C GLY A 24 -6.89 8.02 -4.20
N ALA A 25 -7.80 8.94 -4.53
CA ALA A 25 -7.62 9.90 -5.60
C ALA A 25 -6.67 11.06 -5.21
N GLY A 26 -6.10 11.74 -6.20
CA GLY A 26 -5.27 12.93 -5.97
C GLY A 26 -6.07 14.08 -5.33
N ILE A 27 -5.54 14.68 -4.26
CA ILE A 27 -6.17 15.86 -3.65
C ILE A 27 -5.71 17.09 -4.43
N GLY A 28 -6.55 17.54 -5.37
CA GLY A 28 -6.30 18.76 -6.15
C GLY A 28 -6.49 20.02 -5.33
N THR A 29 -5.89 21.13 -5.78
CA THR A 29 -6.08 22.46 -5.17
C THR A 29 -7.46 23.05 -5.49
N THR A 30 -8.01 22.74 -6.66
CA THR A 30 -9.33 23.23 -7.11
C THR A 30 -10.39 22.12 -7.12
N LYS A 31 -11.67 22.53 -7.08
CA LYS A 31 -12.82 21.62 -7.19
C LYS A 31 -12.76 20.78 -8.47
N THR A 32 -12.53 21.44 -9.61
CA THR A 32 -12.38 20.80 -10.92
C THR A 32 -11.28 19.73 -10.89
N LYS A 33 -10.12 20.04 -10.30
CA LYS A 33 -9.02 19.08 -10.28
C LYS A 33 -9.31 17.86 -9.41
N ARG A 34 -10.03 18.04 -8.30
CA ARG A 34 -10.49 16.91 -7.47
C ARG A 34 -11.47 16.03 -8.23
N THR A 35 -12.44 16.63 -8.91
CA THR A 35 -13.39 15.89 -9.77
C THR A 35 -12.66 15.07 -10.84
N GLU A 36 -11.71 15.67 -11.57
CA GLU A 36 -10.89 14.95 -12.55
C GLU A 36 -10.12 13.78 -11.93
N ASN A 37 -9.48 14.02 -10.78
CA ASN A 37 -8.69 13.01 -10.08
C ASN A 37 -9.57 11.85 -9.58
N ILE A 38 -10.75 12.14 -9.04
CA ILE A 38 -11.73 11.14 -8.61
C ILE A 38 -12.17 10.30 -9.81
N LEU A 39 -12.56 10.93 -10.91
CA LEU A 39 -12.99 10.21 -12.12
C LEU A 39 -11.87 9.36 -12.70
N LYS A 40 -10.64 9.87 -12.73
CA LYS A 40 -9.46 9.10 -13.16
C LYS A 40 -9.25 7.87 -12.26
N GLN A 41 -9.30 8.05 -10.94
CA GLN A 41 -9.12 6.96 -9.99
C GLN A 41 -10.25 5.92 -10.11
N CYS A 42 -11.50 6.34 -10.22
CA CYS A 42 -12.63 5.45 -10.43
C CYS A 42 -12.50 4.62 -11.72
N ARG A 43 -11.90 5.15 -12.80
CA ARG A 43 -11.64 4.35 -14.02
C ARG A 43 -10.64 3.22 -13.78
N ILE A 44 -9.60 3.49 -12.99
CA ILE A 44 -8.61 2.49 -12.57
C ILE A 44 -9.30 1.43 -11.70
N LEU A 45 -10.04 1.85 -10.67
CA LEU A 45 -10.74 0.91 -9.78
C LEU A 45 -11.84 0.11 -10.51
N HIS A 46 -12.46 0.69 -11.54
CA HIS A 46 -13.44 -0.01 -12.39
C HIS A 46 -12.82 -1.15 -13.20
N SER A 47 -11.62 -0.96 -13.75
CA SER A 47 -10.94 -2.03 -14.50
C SER A 47 -10.61 -3.20 -13.58
N PHE A 48 -10.25 -2.93 -12.32
CA PHE A 48 -10.04 -3.97 -11.31
C PHE A 48 -11.34 -4.64 -10.89
N LYS A 49 -12.45 -3.89 -10.79
CA LYS A 49 -13.76 -4.47 -10.52
C LYS A 49 -14.13 -5.49 -11.60
N THR A 50 -13.90 -5.16 -12.86
CA THR A 50 -14.19 -6.07 -13.99
C THR A 50 -13.36 -7.36 -13.89
N GLN A 51 -12.08 -7.26 -13.49
CA GLN A 51 -11.24 -8.44 -13.23
C GLN A 51 -11.71 -9.24 -12.02
N TYR A 52 -12.10 -8.56 -10.95
CA TYR A 52 -12.61 -9.18 -9.73
C TYR A 52 -13.93 -9.93 -9.99
N ASP A 53 -14.86 -9.31 -10.73
CA ASP A 53 -16.15 -9.92 -11.09
C ASP A 53 -15.95 -11.20 -11.94
N SER A 54 -14.91 -11.24 -12.80
CA SER A 54 -14.64 -12.41 -13.65
C SER A 54 -13.87 -13.53 -12.93
N LYS A 55 -12.91 -13.19 -12.06
CA LYS A 55 -12.03 -14.18 -11.40
C LYS A 55 -12.48 -14.56 -9.99
N GLY A 56 -13.39 -13.78 -9.39
CA GLY A 56 -13.82 -13.89 -8.00
C GLY A 56 -12.79 -13.40 -6.96
N ASN A 57 -11.62 -12.93 -7.40
CA ASN A 57 -10.60 -12.35 -6.55
C ASN A 57 -9.73 -11.33 -7.30
N LEU A 58 -8.96 -10.54 -6.55
CA LEU A 58 -7.99 -9.59 -7.06
C LEU A 58 -6.71 -9.70 -6.23
N LYS A 59 -5.57 -9.98 -6.86
CA LYS A 59 -4.27 -10.01 -6.17
C LYS A 59 -3.51 -8.70 -6.40
N ILE A 60 -3.18 -8.01 -5.32
CA ILE A 60 -2.47 -6.73 -5.31
C ILE A 60 -1.10 -6.93 -4.68
N SER A 61 -0.04 -6.45 -5.32
CA SER A 61 1.32 -6.45 -4.76
C SER A 61 1.84 -5.03 -4.65
N SER A 62 2.21 -4.63 -3.44
CA SER A 62 2.72 -3.29 -3.15
C SER A 62 4.19 -3.32 -2.80
N ILE A 63 4.92 -2.37 -3.38
CA ILE A 63 6.38 -2.28 -3.36
C ILE A 63 6.78 -0.96 -2.72
N ASP A 64 7.58 -1.05 -1.65
CA ASP A 64 8.35 0.05 -1.10
C ASP A 64 9.82 -0.09 -1.53
N SER A 65 10.27 0.86 -2.35
CA SER A 65 11.54 0.76 -3.06
C SER A 65 12.69 1.28 -2.19
N GLY A 66 13.64 0.40 -1.88
CA GLY A 66 14.89 0.76 -1.21
C GLY A 66 16.01 -0.18 -1.61
N VAL A 67 17.23 0.34 -1.77
CA VAL A 67 18.38 -0.51 -2.15
C VAL A 67 18.73 -1.51 -1.04
N ALA A 68 18.81 -1.04 0.20
CA ALA A 68 19.13 -1.89 1.36
C ALA A 68 17.91 -2.58 1.97
N ASN A 69 16.70 -2.09 1.68
CA ASN A 69 15.46 -2.42 2.38
C ASN A 69 14.26 -2.52 1.41
N PHE A 70 14.44 -3.18 0.26
CA PHE A 70 13.36 -3.37 -0.70
C PHE A 70 12.27 -4.23 -0.07
N ALA A 71 11.09 -3.67 0.16
CA ALA A 71 10.00 -4.36 0.83
C ALA A 71 8.82 -4.57 -0.12
N ILE A 72 8.20 -5.74 0.00
CA ILE A 72 7.05 -6.12 -0.82
C ILE A 72 6.01 -6.83 0.03
N SER A 73 4.75 -6.47 -0.19
CA SER A 73 3.60 -7.17 0.37
C SER A 73 2.65 -7.55 -0.76
N SER A 74 1.97 -8.68 -0.63
CA SER A 74 0.91 -9.08 -1.56
C SER A 74 -0.32 -9.56 -0.81
N VAL A 75 -1.46 -9.07 -1.26
CA VAL A 75 -2.77 -9.40 -0.70
C VAL A 75 -3.69 -9.95 -1.78
N VAL A 76 -4.56 -10.88 -1.40
CA VAL A 76 -5.65 -11.39 -2.23
C VAL A 76 -6.96 -10.86 -1.64
N VAL A 77 -7.63 -10.01 -2.40
CA VAL A 77 -8.95 -9.46 -2.11
C VAL A 77 -9.99 -10.44 -2.60
N ASN A 78 -10.90 -10.85 -1.71
CA ASN A 78 -12.00 -11.75 -2.02
C ASN A 78 -13.29 -11.32 -1.27
N PRO A 79 -14.44 -11.97 -1.53
CA PRO A 79 -15.71 -11.59 -0.90
C PRO A 79 -15.72 -11.74 0.63
N ARG A 80 -14.90 -12.65 1.18
CA ARG A 80 -14.85 -12.95 2.62
C ARG A 80 -13.89 -12.05 3.38
N GLY A 81 -13.03 -11.30 2.68
CA GLY A 81 -12.01 -10.46 3.29
C GLY A 81 -10.75 -10.42 2.45
N THR A 82 -9.65 -10.09 3.10
CA THR A 82 -8.35 -9.86 2.47
C THR A 82 -7.33 -10.77 3.09
N GLU A 83 -6.63 -11.56 2.28
CA GLU A 83 -5.59 -12.46 2.75
C GLU A 83 -4.21 -11.92 2.35
N VAL A 84 -3.33 -11.69 3.31
CA VAL A 84 -1.91 -11.42 3.06
C VAL A 84 -1.23 -12.73 2.69
N VAL A 85 -0.79 -12.85 1.44
CA VAL A 85 -0.20 -14.08 0.88
C VAL A 85 1.32 -14.01 0.78
N HIS A 86 1.89 -12.82 0.79
CA HIS A 86 3.33 -12.60 0.83
C HIS A 86 3.63 -11.31 1.58
N TRP A 87 4.67 -11.31 2.41
CA TRP A 87 5.17 -10.10 3.05
C TRP A 87 6.63 -10.31 3.43
N GLY A 88 7.52 -9.49 2.90
CA GLY A 88 8.95 -9.67 3.12
C GLY A 88 9.77 -8.48 2.68
N LYS A 89 11.08 -8.60 2.93
CA LYS A 89 12.07 -7.58 2.60
C LYS A 89 13.37 -8.22 2.18
N ILE A 90 14.05 -7.60 1.22
CA ILE A 90 15.37 -8.01 0.72
C ILE A 90 16.29 -6.80 0.60
N SER A 91 17.58 -7.01 0.83
CA SER A 91 18.65 -6.09 0.43
C SER A 91 19.04 -6.44 -1.00
N LEU A 92 18.84 -5.51 -1.92
CA LEU A 92 19.17 -5.71 -3.33
C LEU A 92 20.67 -5.92 -3.53
N GLU A 93 21.48 -5.24 -2.73
CA GLU A 93 22.94 -5.40 -2.74
C GLU A 93 23.34 -6.84 -2.37
N ARG A 94 22.75 -7.40 -1.32
CA ARG A 94 23.04 -8.78 -0.91
C ARG A 94 22.45 -9.81 -1.87
N ALA A 95 21.22 -9.59 -2.32
CA ALA A 95 20.47 -10.55 -3.13
C ALA A 95 20.98 -10.63 -4.58
N PHE A 96 21.40 -9.51 -5.17
CA PHE A 96 21.69 -9.44 -6.61
C PHE A 96 23.08 -8.90 -6.93
N LEU A 97 23.74 -8.18 -6.00
CA LEU A 97 25.05 -7.54 -6.23
C LEU A 97 26.16 -8.14 -5.36
N GLN A 98 25.94 -9.30 -4.73
CA GLN A 98 26.94 -10.00 -3.91
C GLN A 98 27.52 -9.12 -2.78
N GLY A 99 26.72 -8.18 -2.26
CA GLY A 99 27.12 -7.22 -1.23
C GLY A 99 27.82 -5.96 -1.75
N CYS A 100 28.05 -5.84 -3.06
CA CYS A 100 28.59 -4.62 -3.65
C CYS A 100 27.53 -3.51 -3.64
N PRO A 101 27.91 -2.25 -3.32
CA PRO A 101 27.00 -1.13 -3.40
C PRO A 101 26.46 -0.93 -4.82
N LEU A 102 25.18 -0.61 -4.95
CA LEU A 102 24.61 -0.26 -6.25
C LEU A 102 25.29 1.02 -6.78
N GLY A 103 25.92 0.91 -7.96
CA GLY A 103 26.43 2.05 -8.72
C GLY A 103 25.32 2.86 -9.40
N LEU A 104 25.69 3.89 -10.16
CA LEU A 104 24.78 4.63 -11.06
C LEU A 104 24.98 4.22 -12.53
N SER A 105 25.68 3.11 -12.79
CA SER A 105 25.83 2.58 -14.14
C SER A 105 24.46 2.19 -14.69
N PRO A 106 24.05 2.70 -15.86
CA PRO A 106 22.80 2.30 -16.49
C PRO A 106 22.72 0.79 -16.73
N GLN A 107 23.84 0.17 -17.10
CA GLN A 107 23.90 -1.27 -17.38
C GLN A 107 23.72 -2.11 -16.12
N GLU A 108 24.41 -1.78 -15.03
CA GLU A 108 24.26 -2.48 -13.74
C GLU A 108 22.83 -2.33 -13.21
N THR A 109 22.27 -1.11 -13.28
CA THR A 109 20.92 -0.85 -12.78
C THR A 109 19.86 -1.57 -13.61
N TYR A 110 20.01 -1.61 -14.94
CA TYR A 110 19.13 -2.38 -15.83
C TYR A 110 19.17 -3.88 -15.54
N GLN A 111 20.37 -4.45 -15.37
CA GLN A 111 20.54 -5.87 -15.03
C GLN A 111 19.90 -6.19 -13.68
N LEU A 112 20.16 -5.38 -12.65
CA LEU A 112 19.54 -5.50 -11.34
C LEU A 112 18.02 -5.48 -11.44
N VAL A 113 17.45 -4.48 -12.13
CA VAL A 113 15.99 -4.33 -12.26
C VAL A 113 15.37 -5.50 -13.01
N THR A 114 16.04 -6.02 -14.03
CA THR A 114 15.55 -7.20 -14.78
C THR A 114 15.43 -8.41 -13.85
N GLN A 115 16.50 -8.72 -13.10
CA GLN A 115 16.51 -9.83 -12.13
C GLN A 115 15.51 -9.61 -11.00
N LEU A 116 15.41 -8.38 -10.49
CA LEU A 116 14.44 -8.00 -9.47
C LEU A 116 13.00 -8.18 -9.98
N THR A 117 12.73 -7.82 -11.24
CA THR A 117 11.39 -8.00 -11.84
C THR A 117 11.04 -9.47 -11.99
N ASP A 118 11.99 -10.32 -12.38
CA ASP A 118 11.82 -11.78 -12.42
C ASP A 118 11.50 -12.33 -11.02
N HIS A 119 12.28 -11.92 -10.02
CA HIS A 119 12.07 -12.32 -8.64
C HIS A 119 10.69 -11.90 -8.12
N ILE A 120 10.29 -10.64 -8.35
CA ILE A 120 8.97 -10.12 -7.95
C ILE A 120 7.86 -10.92 -8.63
N ALA A 121 7.94 -11.13 -9.95
CA ALA A 121 6.93 -11.89 -10.69
C ALA A 121 6.80 -13.33 -10.16
N TRP A 122 7.90 -13.94 -9.75
CA TRP A 122 7.92 -15.27 -9.15
C TRP A 122 7.28 -15.31 -7.75
N VAL A 123 7.76 -14.48 -6.80
CA VAL A 123 7.21 -14.49 -5.42
C VAL A 123 5.76 -14.01 -5.35
N THR A 124 5.34 -13.21 -6.33
CA THR A 124 3.98 -12.65 -6.40
C THR A 124 3.15 -13.22 -7.55
N ALA A 125 3.44 -14.44 -8.01
CA ALA A 125 2.76 -15.07 -9.15
C ALA A 125 1.22 -14.87 -9.13
N GLY A 126 0.65 -14.46 -10.27
CA GLY A 126 -0.78 -14.18 -10.40
C GLY A 126 -1.22 -12.78 -9.96
N THR A 127 -0.29 -11.87 -9.63
CA THR A 127 -0.63 -10.48 -9.31
C THR A 127 -1.35 -9.80 -10.45
N SER A 128 -2.49 -9.19 -10.12
CA SER A 128 -3.34 -8.43 -11.04
C SER A 128 -2.95 -6.95 -11.09
N LEU A 129 -2.39 -6.42 -9.99
CA LEU A 129 -1.95 -5.04 -9.86
C LEU A 129 -0.65 -4.96 -9.06
N TYR A 130 0.38 -4.36 -9.65
CA TYR A 130 1.54 -3.88 -8.91
C TYR A 130 1.37 -2.41 -8.55
N THR A 131 1.72 -2.05 -7.31
CA THR A 131 1.69 -0.66 -6.88
C THR A 131 3.05 -0.29 -6.33
N VAL A 132 3.67 0.74 -6.89
CA VAL A 132 4.99 1.21 -6.48
C VAL A 132 4.82 2.51 -5.70
N GLU A 133 5.28 2.56 -4.46
CA GLU A 133 5.28 3.80 -3.68
C GLU A 133 6.30 4.78 -4.26
N ARG A 134 5.88 6.03 -4.47
CA ARG A 134 6.79 7.09 -4.94
C ARG A 134 7.70 7.54 -3.84
N GLN A 135 8.99 7.58 -4.13
CA GLN A 135 9.92 8.23 -3.22
C GLN A 135 9.64 9.74 -3.16
N ARG A 136 9.65 10.30 -1.94
CA ARG A 136 9.45 11.74 -1.76
C ARG A 136 10.69 12.48 -2.25
N THR A 137 10.50 13.51 -3.09
CA THR A 137 11.59 14.41 -3.48
C THR A 137 12.16 15.06 -2.22
N ARG A 138 13.37 14.65 -1.82
CA ARG A 138 14.13 15.32 -0.77
C ARG A 138 15.01 16.35 -1.46
N THR A 139 14.72 17.62 -1.28
CA THR A 139 15.62 18.71 -1.70
C THR A 139 16.85 18.67 -0.79
N GLY A 140 17.92 18.01 -1.25
CA GLY A 140 19.13 17.80 -0.48
C GLY A 140 20.20 18.86 -0.78
N SER A 141 20.66 19.56 0.25
CA SER A 141 21.87 20.40 0.24
C SER A 141 23.17 19.58 0.46
N SER A 142 23.09 18.25 0.57
CA SER A 142 24.22 17.37 0.90
C SER A 142 24.28 16.13 0.00
N ARG A 143 25.48 15.84 -0.52
CA ARG A 143 25.79 14.68 -1.38
C ARG A 143 25.41 13.32 -0.78
N PHE A 144 25.46 13.20 0.55
CA PHE A 144 25.15 11.96 1.27
C PHE A 144 23.65 11.60 1.24
N VAL A 145 22.80 12.58 0.91
CA VAL A 145 21.36 12.36 0.70
C VAL A 145 21.06 12.21 -0.78
N THR A 146 21.75 12.97 -1.64
CA THR A 146 21.48 13.02 -3.08
C THR A 146 21.72 11.68 -3.76
N ASP A 147 22.86 11.01 -3.50
CA ASP A 147 23.20 9.76 -4.19
C ASP A 147 22.21 8.60 -3.89
N PRO A 148 21.88 8.29 -2.62
CA PRO A 148 20.85 7.28 -2.32
C PRO A 148 19.47 7.61 -2.91
N VAL A 149 19.09 8.89 -2.92
CA VAL A 149 17.80 9.33 -3.49
C VAL A 149 17.77 9.14 -5.00
N ILE A 150 18.83 9.50 -5.71
CA ILE A 150 18.93 9.29 -7.16
C ILE A 150 18.86 7.79 -7.48
N LYS A 151 19.62 6.96 -6.76
CA LYS A 151 19.61 5.49 -6.95
C LYS A 151 18.21 4.91 -6.79
N VAL A 152 17.50 5.29 -5.73
CA VAL A 152 16.13 4.83 -5.50
C VAL A 152 15.18 5.34 -6.57
N ASN A 153 15.28 6.59 -7.00
CA ASN A 153 14.42 7.13 -8.07
C ASN A 153 14.65 6.43 -9.41
N VAL A 154 15.91 6.19 -9.79
CA VAL A 154 16.24 5.45 -11.02
C VAL A 154 15.71 4.01 -10.93
N LEU A 155 15.93 3.34 -9.78
CA LEU A 155 15.38 2.01 -9.50
C LEU A 155 13.85 1.98 -9.64
N GLU A 156 13.14 2.93 -9.01
CA GLU A 156 11.69 3.04 -9.04
C GLU A 156 11.17 3.15 -10.49
N HIS A 157 11.76 4.06 -11.28
CA HIS A 157 11.34 4.29 -12.66
C HIS A 157 11.61 3.08 -13.56
N LEU A 158 12.79 2.48 -13.45
CA LEU A 158 13.14 1.30 -14.24
C LEU A 158 12.28 0.10 -13.83
N LEU A 159 12.01 -0.10 -12.53
CA LEU A 159 11.14 -1.17 -12.05
C LEU A 159 9.71 -0.98 -12.55
N TYR A 160 9.16 0.23 -12.46
CA TYR A 160 7.84 0.57 -13.00
C TYR A 160 7.75 0.26 -14.50
N PHE A 161 8.75 0.70 -15.27
CA PHE A 161 8.81 0.47 -16.72
C PHE A 161 8.96 -1.02 -17.06
N SER A 162 9.83 -1.74 -16.35
CA SER A 162 10.06 -3.17 -16.53
C SER A 162 8.79 -3.98 -16.30
N LEU A 163 8.08 -3.75 -15.19
CA LEU A 163 6.80 -4.39 -14.89
C LEU A 163 5.75 -4.07 -15.97
N LYS A 164 5.64 -2.81 -16.41
CA LYS A 164 4.69 -2.44 -17.48
C LYS A 164 5.02 -3.09 -18.81
N THR A 165 6.29 -3.16 -19.19
CA THR A 165 6.72 -3.75 -20.47
C THR A 165 6.41 -5.24 -20.52
N ARG A 166 6.35 -5.91 -19.37
CA ARG A 166 5.92 -7.30 -19.22
C ARG A 166 4.40 -7.49 -19.23
N GLY A 167 3.62 -6.43 -19.46
CA GLY A 167 2.18 -6.47 -19.57
C GLY A 167 1.42 -6.40 -18.24
N TYR A 168 2.11 -6.16 -17.12
CA TYR A 168 1.43 -5.99 -15.84
C TYR A 168 0.75 -4.63 -15.73
N HIS A 169 -0.37 -4.58 -14.99
CA HIS A 169 -0.92 -3.31 -14.53
C HIS A 169 -0.08 -2.78 -13.37
N VAL A 170 0.46 -1.57 -13.55
CA VAL A 170 1.34 -0.94 -12.57
C VAL A 170 0.85 0.47 -12.28
N GLU A 171 0.61 0.76 -11.01
CA GLU A 171 0.21 2.07 -10.53
C GLU A 171 1.26 2.66 -9.58
N SER A 172 1.44 3.97 -9.68
CA SER A 172 2.35 4.71 -8.82
C SER A 172 1.54 5.37 -7.70
N SER A 173 1.98 5.21 -6.45
CA SER A 173 1.22 5.61 -5.28
C SER A 173 1.84 6.79 -4.56
N ASP A 174 0.99 7.62 -3.96
CA ASP A 174 1.42 8.77 -3.16
C ASP A 174 1.48 8.36 -1.68
N PRO A 175 2.66 8.43 -1.03
CA PRO A 175 2.79 8.13 0.40
C PRO A 175 1.86 8.97 1.27
N VAL A 176 1.55 10.20 0.86
CA VAL A 176 0.66 11.10 1.60
C VAL A 176 -0.76 10.52 1.66
N LYS A 177 -1.23 9.90 0.58
CA LYS A 177 -2.57 9.30 0.53
C LYS A 177 -2.68 8.07 1.40
N ILE A 178 -1.67 7.20 1.34
CA ILE A 178 -1.59 5.99 2.17
C ILE A 178 -1.60 6.38 3.63
N GLY A 179 -0.75 7.33 4.02
CA GLY A 179 -0.70 7.79 5.40
C GLY A 179 -2.00 8.45 5.86
N LYS A 180 -2.71 9.21 5.01
CA LYS A 180 -4.02 9.81 5.38
C LYS A 180 -5.11 8.77 5.65
N LEU A 181 -4.97 7.56 5.08
CA LEU A 181 -5.90 6.47 5.31
C LEU A 181 -5.65 5.80 6.67
N TRP A 182 -4.37 5.63 7.04
CA TRP A 182 -3.99 4.82 8.19
C TRP A 182 -3.66 5.61 9.45
N VAL A 183 -3.25 6.87 9.31
CA VAL A 183 -2.72 7.67 10.42
C VAL A 183 -3.71 8.79 10.76
N PRO A 184 -4.14 8.90 12.03
CA PRO A 184 -4.96 10.01 12.49
C PRO A 184 -4.39 11.37 12.10
N GLN A 185 -5.26 12.32 11.76
CA GLN A 185 -4.85 13.63 11.22
C GLN A 185 -3.96 14.40 12.21
N GLU A 186 -4.19 14.22 13.51
CA GLU A 186 -3.51 14.89 14.62
C GLU A 186 -2.03 14.51 14.71
N ILE A 187 -1.66 13.32 14.25
CA ILE A 187 -0.28 12.80 14.30
C ILE A 187 0.33 12.56 12.92
N PHE A 188 -0.39 12.90 11.86
CA PHE A 188 0.03 12.68 10.47
C PHE A 188 1.34 13.39 10.13
N SER A 189 1.53 14.62 10.60
CA SER A 189 2.74 15.42 10.40
C SER A 189 3.74 15.21 11.54
N GLY A 190 4.54 14.15 11.48
CA GLY A 190 5.69 14.00 12.39
C GLY A 190 6.25 12.59 12.51
N ALA A 191 7.29 12.45 13.34
CA ALA A 191 7.92 11.16 13.64
C ALA A 191 6.94 10.14 14.24
N ARG A 192 5.86 10.63 14.89
CA ARG A 192 4.80 9.79 15.45
C ARG A 192 4.03 9.01 14.37
N SER A 193 3.88 9.57 13.17
CA SER A 193 3.24 8.91 12.03
C SER A 193 3.93 7.59 11.67
N LYS A 194 5.27 7.57 11.64
CA LYS A 194 6.05 6.35 11.37
C LYS A 194 5.83 5.30 12.46
N LYS A 195 5.94 5.68 13.74
CA LYS A 195 5.72 4.76 14.87
C LYS A 195 4.31 4.19 14.82
N TYR A 196 3.31 5.02 14.51
CA TYR A 196 1.93 4.61 14.41
C TYR A 196 1.72 3.54 13.32
N ARG A 197 2.28 3.72 12.13
CA ARG A 197 2.17 2.73 11.04
C ARG A 197 2.78 1.39 11.41
N ILE A 198 3.95 1.39 12.06
CA ILE A 198 4.59 0.17 12.57
C ILE A 198 3.69 -0.51 13.61
N LEU A 199 3.14 0.24 14.57
CA LEU A 199 2.22 -0.28 15.58
C LEU A 199 0.96 -0.87 14.94
N ARG A 200 0.44 -0.24 13.88
CA ARG A 200 -0.73 -0.73 13.16
C ARG A 200 -0.46 -2.09 12.51
N ALA A 201 0.68 -2.23 11.82
CA ALA A 201 1.08 -3.49 11.22
C ALA A 201 1.35 -4.57 12.30
N LEU A 202 1.96 -4.20 13.43
CA LEU A 202 2.17 -5.10 14.57
C LEU A 202 0.85 -5.58 15.18
N ASN A 203 -0.15 -4.70 15.30
CA ASN A 203 -1.46 -5.07 15.82
C ASN A 203 -2.14 -6.13 14.93
N LEU A 204 -1.96 -6.06 13.60
CA LEU A 204 -2.43 -7.11 12.69
C LEU A 204 -1.73 -8.45 12.95
N VAL A 205 -0.42 -8.44 13.19
CA VAL A 205 0.38 -9.64 13.54
C VAL A 205 -0.06 -10.24 14.87
N GLN A 206 -0.26 -9.40 15.90
CA GLN A 206 -0.68 -9.83 17.24
C GLN A 206 -2.09 -10.43 17.21
N ASN A 207 -2.98 -9.88 16.39
CA ASN A 207 -4.37 -10.32 16.26
C ASN A 207 -4.60 -11.29 15.07
N CYS A 208 -3.56 -11.94 14.54
CA CYS A 208 -3.67 -12.76 13.33
C CYS A 208 -4.62 -13.96 13.44
N ASN A 209 -4.99 -14.38 14.66
CA ASN A 209 -5.93 -15.47 14.94
C ASN A 209 -7.30 -15.00 15.42
N SER A 210 -7.53 -13.69 15.57
CA SER A 210 -8.78 -13.16 16.10
C SER A 210 -9.93 -13.34 15.10
N ALA A 211 -10.99 -14.02 15.52
CA ALA A 211 -12.21 -14.13 14.74
C ALA A 211 -12.84 -12.73 14.57
N GLY A 212 -13.09 -12.32 13.33
CA GLY A 212 -13.64 -11.00 12.99
C GLY A 212 -12.68 -10.04 12.31
N ASN A 213 -11.39 -10.38 12.20
CA ASN A 213 -10.46 -9.60 11.39
C ASN A 213 -10.72 -9.82 9.90
N ASN A 214 -11.05 -8.73 9.19
CA ASN A 214 -11.21 -8.72 7.74
C ASN A 214 -9.88 -8.94 7.00
N VAL A 215 -8.74 -8.81 7.69
CA VAL A 215 -7.41 -9.12 7.19
C VAL A 215 -6.92 -10.41 7.82
N GLN A 216 -6.64 -11.41 6.99
CA GLN A 216 -6.08 -12.69 7.38
C GLN A 216 -4.68 -12.82 6.80
N PHE A 217 -3.86 -13.68 7.40
CA PHE A 217 -2.59 -14.07 6.84
C PHE A 217 -2.68 -15.50 6.34
N ASN A 218 -1.88 -15.85 5.33
CA ASN A 218 -1.78 -17.23 4.89
C ASN A 218 -1.30 -18.14 6.02
N GLU A 219 -1.53 -19.45 5.85
CA GLU A 219 -1.28 -20.42 6.92
C GLU A 219 0.17 -20.42 7.42
N ARG A 220 1.14 -20.24 6.52
CA ARG A 220 2.56 -20.17 6.89
C ARG A 220 2.82 -18.98 7.82
N MET A 221 2.40 -17.77 7.42
CA MET A 221 2.59 -16.57 8.22
C MET A 221 1.85 -16.64 9.56
N ARG A 222 0.61 -17.18 9.59
CA ARG A 222 -0.12 -17.36 10.86
C ARG A 222 0.62 -18.25 11.84
N LYS A 223 1.20 -19.37 11.37
CA LYS A 223 2.02 -20.25 12.21
C LYS A 223 3.23 -19.49 12.77
N THR A 224 3.97 -18.80 11.91
CA THR A 224 5.13 -17.99 12.32
C THR A 224 4.74 -16.92 13.33
N PHE A 225 3.67 -16.16 13.09
CA PHE A 225 3.20 -15.10 14.00
C PHE A 225 2.66 -15.66 15.31
N THR A 226 1.97 -16.80 15.28
CA THR A 226 1.51 -17.46 16.50
C THR A 226 2.68 -17.89 17.37
N GLN A 227 3.73 -18.46 16.77
CA GLN A 227 4.95 -18.81 17.48
C GLN A 227 5.64 -17.54 18.03
N TYR A 228 5.83 -16.53 17.18
CA TYR A 228 6.42 -15.25 17.56
C TYR A 228 5.72 -14.60 18.75
N ASN A 229 4.38 -14.51 18.71
CA ASN A 229 3.57 -13.89 19.77
C ASN A 229 3.70 -14.63 21.11
N ARG A 230 3.89 -15.96 21.10
CA ARG A 230 4.16 -16.74 22.32
C ARG A 230 5.55 -16.45 22.88
N GLU A 231 6.57 -16.43 22.04
CA GLU A 231 7.98 -16.24 22.44
C GLU A 231 8.30 -14.79 22.88
N HIS A 232 7.50 -13.83 22.39
CA HIS A 232 7.68 -12.40 22.62
C HIS A 232 6.56 -11.77 23.47
N ALA A 233 5.78 -12.59 24.18
CA ALA A 233 4.82 -12.10 25.15
C ALA A 233 5.51 -11.19 26.19
N GLY A 234 5.06 -9.94 26.31
CA GLY A 234 5.64 -8.93 27.21
C GLY A 234 6.97 -8.31 26.75
N LYS A 235 7.46 -8.61 25.54
CA LYS A 235 8.68 -8.02 24.98
C LYS A 235 8.35 -6.96 23.93
N ARG A 236 9.34 -6.12 23.61
CA ARG A 236 9.24 -5.18 22.49
C ARG A 236 9.04 -5.95 21.19
N SER A 237 7.94 -5.70 20.49
CA SER A 237 7.64 -6.35 19.22
C SER A 237 8.41 -5.71 18.06
N SER A 238 8.72 -6.51 17.04
CA SER A 238 9.37 -6.12 15.78
C SER A 238 8.76 -6.91 14.63
N LEU A 239 8.47 -6.22 13.53
CA LEU A 239 7.94 -6.84 12.30
C LEU A 239 8.99 -7.73 11.63
N PHE A 240 10.25 -7.27 11.64
CA PHE A 240 11.37 -8.01 11.08
C PHE A 240 11.53 -9.39 11.74
N ASP A 241 11.51 -9.43 13.07
CA ASP A 241 11.64 -10.68 13.82
C ASP A 241 10.35 -11.53 13.72
N ALA A 242 9.17 -10.89 13.68
CA ALA A 242 7.89 -11.60 13.49
C ALA A 242 7.81 -12.34 12.15
N LEU A 243 8.45 -11.81 11.10
CA LEU A 243 8.53 -12.43 9.78
C LEU A 243 9.71 -13.41 9.65
N ALA A 244 10.52 -13.59 10.70
CA ALA A 244 11.70 -14.46 10.72
C ALA A 244 12.68 -14.20 9.56
N LEU A 245 12.93 -12.92 9.26
CA LEU A 245 13.69 -12.50 8.07
C LEU A 245 15.22 -12.62 8.21
N ASP A 246 15.74 -13.01 9.38
CA ASP A 246 17.18 -13.17 9.62
C ASP A 246 17.76 -14.49 9.09
N GLN A 247 16.91 -15.49 8.84
CA GLN A 247 17.35 -16.85 8.52
C GLN A 247 18.22 -16.93 7.24
N ASP A 248 17.94 -16.11 6.25
CA ASP A 248 18.59 -16.18 4.93
C ASP A 248 19.69 -15.13 4.72
N GLY A 249 19.92 -14.22 5.69
CA GLY A 249 20.92 -13.15 5.61
C GLY A 249 20.68 -12.07 4.54
N VAL A 250 19.68 -12.24 3.67
CA VAL A 250 19.38 -11.33 2.55
C VAL A 250 18.52 -10.13 2.93
N ALA A 251 17.84 -10.12 4.07
CA ALA A 251 16.81 -9.10 4.38
C ALA A 251 17.34 -7.69 4.71
N GLY A 252 18.66 -7.49 4.76
CA GLY A 252 19.26 -6.16 4.99
C GLY A 252 19.15 -5.69 6.44
N THR A 253 18.84 -4.40 6.64
CA THR A 253 18.80 -3.79 7.99
C THR A 253 17.51 -4.17 8.72
N LYS A 254 17.53 -4.30 10.06
CA LYS A 254 16.35 -4.63 10.89
C LYS A 254 15.38 -3.45 11.10
N LYS A 255 15.04 -2.74 10.02
CA LYS A 255 14.05 -1.65 10.04
C LYS A 255 12.64 -2.16 9.74
N ASP A 256 11.69 -1.76 10.58
CA ASP A 256 10.29 -2.16 10.52
C ASP A 256 9.42 -1.23 9.66
N ASP A 257 9.86 0.01 9.38
CA ASP A 257 9.04 0.95 8.60
C ASP A 257 8.80 0.50 7.17
N ASP A 258 9.82 0.01 6.45
CA ASP A 258 9.66 -0.42 5.06
C ASP A 258 8.68 -1.62 4.96
N LEU A 259 8.69 -2.50 5.97
CA LEU A 259 7.74 -3.62 6.09
C LEU A 259 6.32 -3.12 6.36
N ALA A 260 6.16 -2.20 7.32
CA ALA A 260 4.86 -1.62 7.65
C ALA A 260 4.28 -0.87 6.45
N ASP A 261 5.10 -0.06 5.76
CA ASP A 261 4.70 0.80 4.66
C ASP A 261 4.26 -0.05 3.47
N SER A 262 5.02 -1.08 3.08
CA SER A 262 4.61 -2.01 2.00
C SER A 262 3.31 -2.78 2.30
N LEU A 263 3.07 -3.24 3.54
CA LEU A 263 1.81 -3.91 3.90
C LEU A 263 0.63 -2.93 3.90
N LEU A 264 0.76 -1.79 4.57
CA LEU A 264 -0.29 -0.79 4.65
C LEU A 264 -0.60 -0.20 3.27
N HIS A 265 0.38 -0.12 2.39
CA HIS A 265 0.19 0.25 0.99
C HIS A 265 -0.71 -0.75 0.24
N ALA A 266 -0.47 -2.05 0.39
CA ALA A 266 -1.32 -3.09 -0.21
C ALA A 266 -2.75 -3.04 0.33
N LEU A 267 -2.89 -2.89 1.65
CA LEU A 267 -4.19 -2.77 2.30
C LEU A 267 -4.91 -1.47 1.93
N SER A 268 -4.19 -0.37 1.63
CA SER A 268 -4.82 0.86 1.14
C SER A 268 -5.53 0.63 -0.18
N TRP A 269 -4.90 -0.07 -1.11
CA TRP A 269 -5.50 -0.36 -2.41
C TRP A 269 -6.70 -1.29 -2.31
N ASP A 270 -6.65 -2.29 -1.42
CA ASP A 270 -7.82 -3.10 -1.07
C ASP A 270 -8.97 -2.22 -0.53
N GLN A 271 -8.70 -1.37 0.46
CA GLN A 271 -9.70 -0.48 1.04
C GLN A 271 -10.31 0.47 0.02
N TRP A 272 -9.50 1.10 -0.85
CA TRP A 272 -9.98 1.97 -1.93
C TRP A 272 -10.82 1.20 -2.94
N PHE A 273 -10.42 -0.02 -3.29
CA PHE A 273 -11.16 -0.87 -4.19
C PHE A 273 -12.54 -1.25 -3.62
N ARG A 274 -12.60 -1.72 -2.36
CA ARG A 274 -13.88 -2.04 -1.69
C ARG A 274 -14.80 -0.82 -1.58
N THR A 275 -14.22 0.33 -1.25
CA THR A 275 -14.95 1.61 -1.18
C THR A 275 -15.54 1.96 -2.54
N TYR A 276 -14.78 1.77 -3.62
CA TYR A 276 -15.27 1.97 -4.99
C TYR A 276 -16.38 0.98 -5.36
N VAL A 277 -16.25 -0.30 -5.05
CA VAL A 277 -17.29 -1.31 -5.33
C VAL A 277 -18.60 -0.94 -4.65
N GLU A 278 -18.55 -0.51 -3.39
CA GLU A 278 -19.73 -0.07 -2.67
C GLU A 278 -20.34 1.20 -3.28
N LEU A 279 -19.53 2.21 -3.56
CA LEU A 279 -19.99 3.44 -4.23
C LEU A 279 -20.64 3.10 -5.58
N TYR A 280 -20.01 2.24 -6.37
CA TYR A 280 -20.53 1.79 -7.66
C TYR A 280 -21.90 1.12 -7.49
N THR A 281 -22.03 0.21 -6.52
CA THR A 281 -23.28 -0.52 -6.24
C THR A 281 -24.40 0.46 -5.88
N ARG A 282 -24.17 1.36 -4.91
CA ARG A 282 -25.16 2.39 -4.52
C ARG A 282 -25.56 3.30 -5.68
N MET A 283 -24.63 3.62 -6.57
CA MET A 283 -24.88 4.47 -7.75
C MET A 283 -25.62 3.76 -8.90
N HIS A 284 -25.67 2.43 -8.91
CA HIS A 284 -26.41 1.66 -9.94
C HIS A 284 -27.76 1.15 -9.42
N GLU A 285 -27.84 0.78 -8.14
CA GLU A 285 -29.05 0.24 -7.51
C GLU A 285 -29.95 1.33 -6.92
N GLY A 286 -29.38 2.47 -6.51
CA GLY A 286 -30.11 3.61 -5.93
C GLY A 286 -30.40 4.73 -6.92
N ASP A 287 -31.07 5.79 -6.43
CA ASP A 287 -31.21 7.06 -7.16
C ASP A 287 -29.95 7.93 -6.97
N PRO A 288 -29.12 8.11 -8.02
CA PRO A 288 -27.86 8.81 -7.90
C PRO A 288 -28.09 10.30 -7.63
N SER A 289 -27.86 10.72 -6.39
CA SER A 289 -28.07 12.08 -5.93
C SER A 289 -26.86 12.65 -5.20
N GLU A 290 -26.83 13.97 -5.02
CA GLU A 290 -25.81 14.64 -4.21
C GLU A 290 -25.89 14.24 -2.74
N THR A 291 -27.10 14.00 -2.24
CA THR A 291 -27.35 13.50 -0.88
C THR A 291 -26.73 12.12 -0.70
N LEU A 292 -26.97 11.18 -1.64
CA LEU A 292 -26.38 9.85 -1.57
C LEU A 292 -24.84 9.88 -1.49
N LEU A 293 -24.20 10.74 -2.28
CA LEU A 293 -22.74 10.88 -2.26
C LEU A 293 -22.23 11.52 -0.96
N THR A 294 -22.98 12.47 -0.40
CA THR A 294 -22.65 13.13 0.87
C THR A 294 -22.74 12.12 2.02
N ASP A 295 -23.88 11.44 2.14
CA ASP A 295 -24.11 10.41 3.17
C ASP A 295 -23.08 9.27 3.06
N PHE A 296 -22.71 8.89 1.82
CA PHE A 296 -21.66 7.92 1.59
C PHE A 296 -20.31 8.39 2.14
N CYS A 297 -19.93 9.65 1.87
CA CYS A 297 -18.67 10.20 2.38
C CYS A 297 -18.65 10.25 3.90
N GLU A 298 -19.71 10.76 4.53
CA GLU A 298 -19.82 10.85 6.00
C GLU A 298 -19.71 9.46 6.66
N SER A 299 -20.43 8.47 6.12
CA SER A 299 -20.36 7.09 6.59
C SER A 299 -18.96 6.50 6.44
N ARG A 300 -18.28 6.78 5.32
CA ARG A 300 -16.91 6.31 5.08
C ARG A 300 -15.89 7.00 5.97
N THR A 301 -15.98 8.31 6.17
CA THR A 301 -15.10 9.06 7.08
C THR A 301 -15.19 8.46 8.49
N ALA A 302 -16.40 8.25 9.01
CA ALA A 302 -16.59 7.63 10.33
C ALA A 302 -16.08 6.17 10.41
N GLN A 303 -16.05 5.43 9.30
CA GLN A 303 -15.43 4.09 9.26
C GLN A 303 -13.90 4.18 9.25
N LEU A 304 -13.33 5.08 8.45
CA LEU A 304 -11.89 5.29 8.36
C LEU A 304 -11.32 5.80 9.69
N GLU A 305 -12.04 6.68 10.39
CA GLU A 305 -11.67 7.14 11.72
C GLU A 305 -11.56 5.96 12.70
N ARG A 306 -12.54 5.04 12.70
CA ARG A 306 -12.49 3.80 13.50
C ARG A 306 -11.33 2.88 13.12
N LEU A 307 -10.96 2.84 11.84
CA LEU A 307 -9.78 2.10 11.39
C LEU A 307 -8.48 2.82 11.80
N SER A 308 -8.49 4.14 11.96
CA SER A 308 -7.34 4.94 12.37
C SER A 308 -7.19 5.05 13.89
N THR A 309 -8.16 4.61 14.68
CA THR A 309 -7.98 4.47 16.12
C THR A 309 -7.35 3.11 16.42
N LEU A 310 -6.08 3.12 16.80
CA LEU A 310 -5.54 2.03 17.61
C LEU A 310 -6.02 2.33 19.04
N GLU A 311 -6.67 1.37 19.69
CA GLU A 311 -6.74 1.42 21.14
C GLU A 311 -5.30 1.48 21.63
N ASP A 312 -4.93 2.54 22.35
CA ASP A 312 -3.57 2.75 22.81
C ASP A 312 -3.13 1.47 23.53
N PRO A 313 -2.14 0.72 23.01
CA PRO A 313 -1.63 -0.43 23.72
C PRO A 313 -0.80 0.15 24.87
N VAL A 314 -1.47 0.41 26.00
CA VAL A 314 -0.96 0.66 27.35
C VAL A 314 0.47 1.21 27.36
N THR A 315 0.61 2.51 27.61
CA THR A 315 1.87 3.17 28.01
C THR A 315 2.63 2.39 29.07
#